data_AF-A0A536FYL7-F1
#
_entry.id   AF-A0A536FYL7-F1
#
_cell.length_a   1.000
_cell.length_b   1.000
_cell.length_c   1.000
_cell.angle_alpha   90.00
_cell.angle_beta   90.00
_cell.angle_gamma   90.00
#
_symmetry.space_group_name_H-M   'P 1'
#
loop_
_entity.id
_entity.type
_entity.pdbx_description
1 polymer ?
#
loop_
_entity_poly.entity_id
_entity_poly.type
_entity_poly.pdbx_seq_one_letter_code
_entity_poly.pdbx_strand_id
1 'polypeptide(L)' 'MIRLENVSKRFASGSNAVLNLTLEIPDGQTCVLIGPSGCGKTTTLRM' A
#
# COMPACT_ATOMS: atom_id res chain seq x y z
N MET A 1 -3.89 -14.95 -5.43
CA MET A 1 -2.98 -13.88 -5.85
C MET A 1 -3.54 -12.56 -5.34
N ILE A 2 -2.72 -11.66 -4.79
CA ILE A 2 -3.13 -10.30 -4.43
C ILE A 2 -2.46 -9.32 -5.41
N ARG A 3 -3.23 -8.39 -5.98
CA ARG A 3 -2.72 -7.38 -6.92
C ARG A 3 -3.31 -6.00 -6.63
N LEU A 4 -2.43 -5.01 -6.49
CA LEU A 4 -2.76 -3.59 -6.46
C LEU A 4 -2.19 -2.99 -7.74
N GLU A 5 -2.99 -2.20 -8.47
CA GLU A 5 -2.57 -1.56 -9.71
C GLU A 5 -2.83 -0.06 -9.64
N ASN A 6 -1.75 0.73 -9.68
CA ASN A 6 -1.79 2.20 -9.70
C ASN A 6 -2.70 2.82 -8.61
N VAL A 7 -2.76 2.19 -7.43
CA VAL A 7 -3.68 2.61 -6.38
C VAL A 7 -3.14 3.83 -5.63
N SER A 8 -4.03 4.76 -5.31
CA SER A 8 -3.70 5.94 -4.51
C SER A 8 -4.73 6.13 -3.41
N LYS A 9 -4.27 6.55 -2.23
CA LYS A 9 -5.14 6.89 -1.10
C LYS A 9 -4.72 8.23 -0.51
N ARG A 10 -5.66 9.16 -0.55
CA ARG A 10 -5.55 10.47 0.09
C ARG A 10 -6.54 10.55 1.24
N PHE A 11 -6.10 11.13 2.36
CA PHE A 11 -6.98 11.44 3.49
C PHE A 11 -7.52 12.88 3.39
N ALA A 12 -8.56 13.18 4.15
CA ALA A 12 -9.20 14.51 4.16
C ALA A 12 -8.23 15.65 4.52
N SER A 13 -7.16 15.35 5.27
CA SER A 13 -6.07 16.29 5.57
C SER A 13 -5.25 16.73 4.35
N GLY A 14 -5.48 16.13 3.17
CA GLY A 14 -4.77 16.43 1.93
C GLY A 14 -3.50 15.60 1.72
N SER A 15 -3.03 14.87 2.74
CA SER A 15 -1.85 14.00 2.61
C SER A 15 -2.15 12.74 1.79
N ASN A 16 -1.30 12.46 0.80
CA ASN A 16 -1.29 11.20 0.06
C ASN A 16 -0.56 10.16 0.90
N ALA A 17 -1.31 9.28 1.57
CA ALA A 17 -0.74 8.20 2.35
C ALA A 17 -0.18 7.08 1.47
N VAL A 18 -0.74 6.90 0.27
CA VAL A 18 -0.21 6.04 -0.79
C VAL A 18 -0.44 6.75 -2.12
N LEU A 19 0.57 6.78 -2.98
CA LEU A 19 0.53 7.44 -4.27
C LEU A 19 1.03 6.48 -5.35
N ASN A 20 0.15 6.14 -6.28
CA ASN A 20 0.43 5.31 -7.46
C ASN A 20 1.18 4.00 -7.16
N LEU A 21 0.68 3.22 -6.19
CA LEU A 21 1.28 1.95 -5.81
C LEU A 21 0.82 0.82 -6.73
N THR A 22 1.78 0.08 -7.27
CA THR A 22 1.56 -1.21 -7.93
C THR A 22 2.32 -2.28 -7.16
N LEU A 23 1.60 -3.34 -6.75
CA LEU A 23 2.13 -4.42 -5.93
C LEU A 23 1.48 -5.74 -6.36
N GLU A 24 2.28 -6.79 -6.52
CA GLU A 24 1.81 -8.13 -6.82
C GLU A 24 2.37 -9.11 -5.78
N ILE A 25 1.49 -9.92 -5.21
CA ILE A 25 1.84 -10.98 -4.27
C ILE A 25 1.29 -12.30 -4.83
N PRO A 26 2.15 -13.19 -5.33
CA PRO A 26 1.73 -14.50 -5.86
C PRO A 26 1.11 -15.39 -4.78
N ASP A 27 0.38 -16.42 -5.23
CA ASP A 27 -0.23 -17.39 -4.32
C ASP A 27 0.80 -18.14 -3.48
N GLY A 28 0.46 -18.36 -2.20
CA GLY A 28 1.32 -19.05 -1.24
C GLY A 28 2.52 -18.26 -0.73
N GLN A 29 2.69 -16.99 -1.14
CA GLN A 29 3.77 -16.15 -0.65
C GLN A 29 3.39 -15.30 0.57
N THR A 30 4.40 -15.03 1.40
CA THR A 30 4.32 -14.07 2.51
C THR A 30 5.06 -12.81 2.14
N CYS A 31 4.36 -11.67 2.15
CA CYS A 31 4.95 -10.35 1.90
C CYS A 31 5.03 -9.54 3.21
N VAL A 32 6.14 -8.85 3.43
CA VAL A 32 6.34 -7.95 4.58
C VAL A 32 6.61 -6.54 4.07
N LEU A 33 5.83 -5.57 4.54
CA LEU A 33 6.04 -4.15 4.23
C LEU A 33 6.94 -3.50 5.29
N ILE A 34 8.10 -2.98 4.86
CA ILE A 34 9.09 -2.33 5.73
C ILE A 34 9.31 -0.88 5.30
N GLY A 35 9.50 0.01 6.27
CA GLY A 35 9.82 1.41 6.02
C GLY A 35 9.56 2.30 7.25
N PRO A 36 9.98 3.58 7.23
CA PRO A 36 9.80 4.53 8.33
C PRO A 36 8.33 4.74 8.74
N SER A 37 8.09 5.30 9.93
CA SER A 37 6.73 5.66 10.34
C SER A 37 6.10 6.65 9.34
N GLY A 38 4.80 6.49 9.05
CA GLY A 38 4.07 7.36 8.12
C GLY A 38 4.23 7.04 6.63
N CYS A 39 5.07 6.08 6.22
CA CYS A 39 5.30 5.78 4.80
C CYS A 39 4.18 4.99 4.08
N GLY A 40 2.99 4.84 4.68
CA GLY A 40 1.84 4.21 4.02
C GLY A 40 1.60 2.72 4.29
N LYS A 41 2.44 1.99 5.03
CA LYS A 41 2.30 0.52 5.28
C LYS A 41 0.90 0.09 5.74
N THR A 42 0.44 0.66 6.87
CA THR A 42 -0.88 0.33 7.44
C THR A 42 -2.00 0.79 6.52
N THR A 43 -1.78 1.84 5.74
CA THR A 43 -2.76 2.31 4.75
C THR A 43 -2.85 1.31 3.61
N THR A 44 -1.73 0.82 3.06
CA THR A 44 -1.69 -0.22 2.02
C THR A 44 -2.39 -1.52 2.46
N LEU A 45 -2.19 -1.95 3.71
CA LEU A 45 -2.85 -3.15 4.25
C LEU A 45 -4.36 -3.01 4.52
N ARG A 46 -4.89 -1.78 4.47
CA ARG A 46 -6.30 -1.46 4.75
C ARG A 46 -7.06 -0.95 3.53
N MET A 47 -6.49 -1.07 2.34
CA MET A 47 -7.17 -0.81 1.06
C MET A 47 -8.01 -2.02 0.66
#